data_AF-A0AAU5L432-F1
#
_entry.id   AF-A0AAU5L432-F1
#
_cell.length_a   1.000
_cell.length_b   1.000
_cell.length_c   1.000
_cell.angle_alpha   90.00
_cell.angle_beta   90.00
_cell.angle_gamma   90.00
#
_symmetry.space_group_name_H-M   'P 1'
#
loop_
_entity.id
_entity.type
_entity.pdbx_description
1 polymer ?
#
loop_
_entity_poly.entity_id
_entity_poly.type
_entity_poly.pdbx_seq_one_letter_code
_entity_poly.pdbx_strand_id
1 'polypeptide(L)'
;MRLRTTVHRARTGRDEYRVLTVEPGEGRAVLVDGEWWTDLFADRAGARDLAAAWALAARSPRSLIHLPLRSGPAPGCADEHAVLLDLVLLHHGLGFPPSRWKEVRARLSKGGTPHTADLPESDFPAEDEIDYPSHHYAGWRDGLHFTGAARTLFLTGTAQAFRWTGTLVRSLDTRAARLAPTHSCVTLDHAPATPTSRPPKGTSGRLHIAYTPPW
;
A
#
# COMPACT_ATOMS: atom_id res chain seq x y z
N MET A 1 12.72 -11.31 0.97
CA MET A 1 11.93 -10.98 -0.24
C MET A 1 12.76 -10.08 -1.17
N ARG A 2 12.46 -10.09 -2.47
CA ARG A 2 13.07 -9.17 -3.45
C ARG A 2 11.97 -8.43 -4.18
N LEU A 3 12.14 -7.13 -4.40
CA LEU A 3 11.19 -6.31 -5.15
C LEU A 3 11.91 -5.57 -6.27
N ARG A 4 11.43 -5.78 -7.51
CA ARG A 4 11.90 -5.01 -8.66
C ARG A 4 11.22 -3.66 -8.66
N THR A 5 12.01 -2.62 -8.85
CA THR A 5 11.54 -1.24 -8.86
C THR A 5 12.27 -0.44 -9.94
N THR A 6 11.67 0.67 -10.36
CA THR A 6 12.37 1.72 -11.08
C THR A 6 12.45 2.96 -10.21
N VAL A 7 13.66 3.50 -10.08
CA VAL A 7 13.92 4.73 -9.33
C VAL A 7 13.75 5.92 -10.27
N HIS A 8 12.84 6.82 -9.91
CA HIS A 8 12.65 8.09 -10.60
C HIS A 8 12.98 9.26 -9.67
N ARG A 9 13.39 10.38 -10.28
CA ARG A 9 13.49 11.68 -9.63
C ARG A 9 12.53 12.64 -10.32
N ALA A 10 11.42 12.94 -9.67
CA ALA A 10 10.38 13.81 -10.19
C ALA A 10 10.53 15.21 -9.60
N ARG A 11 11.00 16.16 -10.40
CA ARG A 11 11.12 17.57 -9.99
C ARG A 11 9.84 18.36 -10.31
N THR A 12 9.20 18.92 -9.29
CA THR A 12 8.00 19.76 -9.42
C THR A 12 8.27 21.13 -8.79
N GLY A 13 8.43 22.16 -9.63
CA GLY A 13 8.87 23.48 -9.16
C GLY A 13 10.24 23.40 -8.49
N ARG A 14 10.30 23.76 -7.20
CA ARG A 14 11.53 23.74 -6.39
C ARG A 14 11.82 22.39 -5.72
N ASP A 15 10.82 21.51 -5.65
CA ASP A 15 10.93 20.25 -4.93
C ASP A 15 11.31 19.10 -5.87
N GLU A 16 12.10 18.15 -5.37
CA GLU A 16 12.43 16.91 -6.07
C GLU A 16 12.02 15.72 -5.21
N TYR A 17 11.23 14.82 -5.78
CA TYR A 17 10.75 13.62 -5.11
C TYR A 17 11.41 12.39 -5.69
N ARG A 18 11.99 11.56 -4.81
CA ARG A 18 12.41 10.21 -5.17
C ARG A 18 11.20 9.29 -5.16
N VAL A 19 10.90 8.68 -6.31
CA VAL A 19 9.80 7.73 -6.46
C VAL A 19 10.36 6.36 -6.81
N LEU A 20 9.96 5.34 -6.06
CA LEU A 20 10.23 3.94 -6.34
C LEU A 20 8.97 3.33 -6.91
N THR A 21 8.92 3.17 -8.23
CA THR A 21 7.80 2.50 -8.90
C THR A 21 8.03 1.01 -8.83
N VAL A 22 7.09 0.27 -8.25
CA VAL A 22 7.13 -1.20 -8.25
C VAL A 22 6.86 -1.69 -9.67
N GLU A 23 7.78 -2.50 -10.19
CA GLU A 23 7.61 -3.12 -11.50
C GLU A 23 6.64 -4.29 -11.39
N PRO A 24 5.75 -4.48 -12.37
CA PRO A 24 4.92 -5.69 -12.43
C PRO A 24 5.80 -6.95 -12.34
N GLY A 25 5.46 -7.81 -11.37
CA GLY A 25 6.01 -9.15 -11.24
C GLY A 25 5.11 -10.18 -11.93
N GLU A 26 5.25 -11.43 -11.54
CA GLU A 26 4.31 -12.50 -11.92
C GLU A 26 3.00 -12.42 -11.13
N GLY A 27 3.01 -11.73 -9.99
CA GLY A 27 1.85 -11.54 -9.14
C GLY A 27 0.88 -10.49 -9.66
N ARG A 28 -0.41 -10.75 -9.45
CA ARG A 28 -1.49 -9.81 -9.79
C ARG A 28 -2.00 -9.14 -8.52
N ALA A 29 -2.17 -7.83 -8.62
CA ALA A 29 -2.85 -7.03 -7.61
C ALA A 29 -3.63 -5.90 -8.28
N VAL A 30 -4.84 -5.64 -7.77
CA VAL A 30 -5.73 -4.57 -8.23
C VAL A 30 -6.28 -3.84 -7.01
N LEU A 31 -6.31 -2.51 -7.08
CA LEU A 31 -6.94 -1.66 -6.09
C LEU A 31 -8.17 -0.97 -6.70
N VAL A 32 -9.32 -1.16 -6.10
CA VAL A 32 -10.59 -0.58 -6.52
C VAL A 32 -11.17 0.31 -5.44
N ASP A 33 -11.73 1.44 -5.85
CA ASP A 33 -12.60 2.24 -5.00
C ASP A 33 -14.02 1.66 -5.08
N GLY A 34 -14.42 0.93 -4.05
CA GLY A 34 -15.76 0.34 -3.93
C GLY A 34 -16.72 1.24 -3.16
N GLU A 35 -18.00 0.85 -3.13
CA GLU A 35 -19.07 1.64 -2.50
C GLU A 35 -18.87 1.86 -0.98
N TRP A 36 -18.37 0.83 -0.27
CA TRP A 36 -18.27 0.83 1.19
C TRP A 36 -16.83 0.91 1.71
N TRP A 37 -15.87 0.44 0.92
CA TRP A 37 -14.46 0.41 1.23
C TRP A 37 -13.61 0.43 -0.04
N THR A 38 -12.32 0.73 0.13
CA THR A 38 -11.35 0.49 -0.95
C THR A 38 -10.89 -0.96 -0.83
N ASP A 39 -11.08 -1.74 -1.88
CA ASP A 39 -10.68 -3.16 -1.92
C ASP A 39 -9.38 -3.32 -2.71
N LEU A 40 -8.45 -4.09 -2.15
CA LEU A 40 -7.22 -4.52 -2.80
C LEU A 40 -7.25 -6.04 -2.93
N PHE A 41 -7.39 -6.50 -4.17
CA PHE A 41 -7.32 -7.93 -4.48
C PHE A 41 -5.91 -8.30 -4.89
N ALA A 42 -5.39 -9.40 -4.35
CA ALA A 42 -4.09 -9.92 -4.74
C ALA A 42 -4.08 -11.44 -4.79
N ASP A 43 -3.41 -11.99 -5.80
CA ASP A 43 -3.04 -13.40 -5.76
C ASP A 43 -1.89 -13.63 -4.77
N ARG A 44 -1.42 -14.86 -4.67
CA ARG A 44 -0.36 -15.22 -3.72
C ARG A 44 0.95 -14.47 -3.99
N ALA A 45 1.33 -14.33 -5.26
CA ALA A 45 2.55 -13.62 -5.63
C ALA A 45 2.37 -12.10 -5.48
N GLY A 46 1.19 -11.56 -5.81
CA GLY A 46 0.83 -10.17 -5.57
C GLY A 46 0.83 -9.82 -4.08
N ALA A 47 0.35 -10.71 -3.21
CA ALA A 47 0.41 -10.54 -1.76
C ALA A 47 1.86 -10.45 -1.25
N ARG A 48 2.79 -11.22 -1.84
CA ARG A 48 4.23 -11.11 -1.54
C ARG A 48 4.81 -9.79 -1.99
N ASP A 49 4.46 -9.34 -3.19
CA ASP A 49 4.92 -8.05 -3.74
C ASP A 49 4.39 -6.88 -2.90
N LEU A 50 3.14 -6.95 -2.43
CA LEU A 50 2.56 -5.99 -1.50
C LEU A 50 3.31 -5.99 -0.16
N ALA A 51 3.55 -7.16 0.44
CA ALA A 51 4.34 -7.24 1.67
C ALA A 51 5.72 -6.61 1.47
N ALA A 52 6.42 -6.97 0.40
CA ALA A 52 7.70 -6.34 0.04
C ALA A 52 7.58 -4.81 -0.12
N ALA A 53 6.52 -4.29 -0.74
CA ALA A 53 6.30 -2.85 -0.84
C ALA A 53 6.14 -2.17 0.53
N TRP A 54 5.45 -2.82 1.49
CA TRP A 54 5.36 -2.35 2.87
C TRP A 54 6.72 -2.32 3.58
N ALA A 55 7.52 -3.39 3.45
CA ALA A 55 8.89 -3.40 3.98
C ALA A 55 9.75 -2.30 3.35
N LEU A 56 9.63 -2.08 2.04
CA LEU A 56 10.34 -1.02 1.34
C LEU A 56 9.94 0.38 1.85
N ALA A 57 8.65 0.61 2.09
CA ALA A 57 8.14 1.86 2.67
C ALA A 57 8.70 2.10 4.08
N ALA A 58 8.76 1.06 4.92
CA ALA A 58 9.33 1.13 6.25
C ALA A 58 10.82 1.54 6.25
N ARG A 59 11.58 1.13 5.22
CA ARG A 59 13.02 1.43 5.06
C ARG A 59 13.33 2.71 4.29
N SER A 60 12.34 3.29 3.63
CA SER A 60 12.55 4.39 2.67
C SER A 60 11.85 5.68 3.11
N PRO A 61 12.25 6.30 4.25
CA PRO A 61 11.55 7.46 4.80
C PRO A 61 11.60 8.72 3.90
N ARG A 62 12.45 8.71 2.86
CA ARG A 62 12.65 9.81 1.92
C ARG A 62 12.18 9.46 0.51
N SER A 63 11.20 8.57 0.36
CA SER A 63 10.72 8.15 -0.97
C SER A 63 9.22 7.91 -0.98
N LEU A 64 8.62 8.10 -2.16
CA LEU A 64 7.29 7.64 -2.49
C LEU A 64 7.41 6.23 -3.09
N ILE A 65 6.72 5.24 -2.54
CA ILE A 65 6.65 3.89 -3.12
C ILE A 65 5.36 3.82 -3.93
N HIS A 66 5.46 3.79 -5.25
CA HIS A 66 4.31 3.79 -6.16
C HIS A 66 4.06 2.39 -6.70
N LEU A 67 2.85 1.88 -6.51
CA LEU A 67 2.38 0.64 -7.11
C LEU A 67 1.36 1.01 -8.20
N PRO A 68 1.67 0.79 -9.49
CA PRO A 68 0.79 1.12 -10.60
C PRO A 68 -0.30 0.06 -10.80
N LEU A 69 -1.24 -0.04 -9.86
CA LEU A 69 -2.26 -1.12 -9.81
C LEU A 69 -3.42 -0.94 -10.80
N ARG A 70 -3.43 0.14 -11.59
CA ARG A 70 -4.53 0.46 -12.53
C ARG A 70 -4.48 -0.28 -13.86
N SER A 71 -3.35 -0.90 -14.20
CA SER A 71 -3.12 -1.47 -15.54
C SER A 71 -3.54 -2.94 -15.70
N GLY A 72 -4.05 -3.58 -14.63
CA GLY A 72 -4.46 -4.99 -14.66
C GLY A 72 -5.97 -5.18 -14.79
N PRO A 73 -6.42 -6.34 -15.29
CA PRO A 73 -7.83 -6.73 -15.22
C PRO A 73 -8.24 -6.87 -13.75
N ALA A 74 -9.42 -6.36 -13.40
CA ALA A 74 -10.01 -6.62 -12.09
C ALA A 74 -10.51 -8.08 -12.03
N PRO A 75 -10.44 -8.74 -10.86
CA PRO A 75 -11.04 -10.07 -10.71
C PRO A 75 -12.57 -9.99 -10.86
N GLY A 76 -13.21 -11.09 -11.26
CA GLY A 76 -14.66 -11.13 -11.45
C GLY A 76 -15.50 -10.90 -10.18
N CYS A 77 -14.87 -10.90 -9.01
CA CYS A 77 -15.50 -10.52 -7.73
C CYS A 77 -15.47 -9.00 -7.47
N ALA A 78 -14.72 -8.24 -8.24
CA ALA A 78 -14.75 -6.78 -8.17
C ALA A 78 -16.03 -6.25 -8.83
N ASP A 79 -16.57 -5.16 -8.29
CA ASP A 79 -17.68 -4.43 -8.89
C ASP A 79 -17.29 -3.93 -10.30
N GLU A 80 -18.14 -4.21 -11.28
CA GLU A 80 -17.96 -3.84 -12.69
C GLU A 80 -17.87 -2.33 -12.92
N HIS A 81 -18.37 -1.53 -11.98
CA HIS A 81 -18.31 -0.07 -12.00
C HIS A 81 -17.18 0.51 -11.14
N ALA A 82 -16.38 -0.33 -10.49
CA ALA A 82 -15.39 0.13 -9.54
C ALA A 82 -14.25 0.92 -10.21
N VAL A 83 -13.81 2.00 -9.56
CA VAL A 83 -12.75 2.84 -10.09
C VAL A 83 -11.39 2.27 -9.70
N LEU A 84 -10.60 1.83 -10.69
CA LEU A 84 -9.23 1.39 -10.45
C LEU A 84 -8.35 2.55 -9.96
N LEU A 85 -7.56 2.28 -8.92
CA LEU A 85 -6.64 3.20 -8.25
C LEU A 85 -5.19 2.69 -8.31
N ASP A 86 -4.22 3.60 -8.29
CA ASP A 86 -2.85 3.26 -7.88
C ASP A 86 -2.75 3.28 -6.35
N LEU A 87 -1.69 2.69 -5.81
CA LEU A 87 -1.33 2.82 -4.40
C LEU A 87 0.00 3.56 -4.25
N VAL A 88 0.09 4.48 -3.30
CA VAL A 88 1.34 5.12 -2.90
C VAL A 88 1.55 4.98 -1.39
N LEU A 89 2.69 4.40 -1.02
CA LEU A 89 3.13 4.30 0.37
C LEU A 89 4.21 5.35 0.63
N LEU A 90 4.10 6.08 1.74
CA LEU A 90 5.10 7.09 2.10
C LEU A 90 5.22 7.29 3.60
N HIS A 91 6.42 7.68 4.02
CA HIS A 91 6.66 8.10 5.40
C HIS A 91 6.12 9.51 5.63
N HIS A 92 5.46 9.74 6.77
CA HIS A 92 4.88 11.05 7.12
C HIS A 92 5.90 12.19 7.11
N GLY A 93 7.14 11.91 7.55
CA GLY A 93 8.23 12.88 7.58
C GLY A 93 8.66 13.40 6.20
N LEU A 94 8.22 12.77 5.09
CA LEU A 94 8.43 13.32 3.75
C LEU A 94 7.56 14.56 3.49
N GLY A 95 6.43 14.72 4.20
CA GLY A 95 5.55 15.87 4.05
C GLY A 95 4.97 16.04 2.64
N PHE A 96 4.90 14.97 1.85
CA PHE A 96 4.47 15.04 0.46
C PHE A 96 2.97 15.38 0.37
N PRO A 97 2.58 16.46 -0.34
CA PRO A 97 1.18 16.81 -0.53
C PRO A 97 0.54 15.96 -1.65
N PRO A 98 -0.48 15.11 -1.36
CA PRO A 98 -1.10 14.25 -2.37
C PRO A 98 -1.69 15.01 -3.57
N SER A 99 -2.07 16.28 -3.41
CA SER A 99 -2.55 17.14 -4.50
C SER A 99 -1.52 17.34 -5.63
N ARG A 100 -0.22 17.22 -5.33
CA ARG A 100 0.85 17.31 -6.34
C ARG A 100 1.10 16.01 -7.10
N TRP A 101 0.42 14.93 -6.71
CA TRP A 101 0.67 13.61 -7.29
C TRP A 101 0.46 13.55 -8.79
N LYS A 102 -0.58 14.22 -9.32
CA LYS A 102 -0.81 14.24 -10.78
C LYS A 102 0.42 14.77 -11.54
N GLU A 103 1.05 15.80 -10.99
CA GLU A 103 2.24 16.45 -11.56
C GLU A 103 3.48 15.55 -11.44
N VAL A 104 3.68 14.92 -10.28
CA VAL A 104 4.78 13.96 -10.03
C VAL A 104 4.66 12.74 -10.94
N ARG A 105 3.48 12.11 -10.96
CA ARG A 105 3.20 10.90 -11.73
C ARG A 105 3.41 11.11 -13.23
N ALA A 106 3.03 12.29 -13.75
CA ALA A 106 3.25 12.64 -15.15
C ALA A 106 4.74 12.67 -15.58
N ARG A 107 5.67 12.74 -14.63
CA ARG A 107 7.12 12.73 -14.89
C ARG A 107 7.75 11.35 -14.80
N LEU A 108 7.05 10.35 -14.25
CA LEU A 108 7.58 8.99 -14.11
C LEU A 108 7.74 8.28 -15.47
N SER A 109 7.03 8.73 -16.51
CA SER A 109 7.18 8.20 -17.88
C SER A 109 8.48 8.63 -18.56
N LYS A 110 9.22 9.60 -17.99
CA LYS A 110 10.44 10.15 -18.59
C LYS A 110 11.69 9.53 -17.95
N GLY A 111 11.89 8.25 -18.22
CA GLY A 111 13.08 7.51 -17.78
C GLY A 111 13.12 7.22 -16.27
N GLY A 112 14.00 6.31 -15.90
CA GLY A 112 14.23 5.86 -14.53
C GLY A 112 15.35 4.84 -14.51
N THR A 113 15.91 4.57 -13.32
CA THR A 113 16.98 3.59 -13.17
C THR A 113 16.42 2.31 -12.55
N PRO A 114 16.49 1.17 -13.24
CA PRO A 114 16.11 -0.12 -12.67
C PRO A 114 16.87 -0.38 -11.36
N HIS A 115 16.16 -0.88 -10.37
CA HIS A 115 16.69 -1.18 -9.05
C HIS A 115 15.96 -2.36 -8.44
N THR A 116 16.70 -3.29 -7.83
CA THR A 116 16.10 -4.37 -7.05
C THR A 116 16.39 -4.11 -5.59
N ALA A 117 15.34 -4.09 -4.78
CA ALA A 117 15.44 -3.98 -3.32
C ALA A 117 15.45 -5.39 -2.71
N ASP A 118 16.50 -5.71 -1.96
CA ASP A 118 16.53 -6.86 -1.06
C ASP A 118 15.91 -6.47 0.29
N LEU A 119 14.85 -7.18 0.69
CA LEU A 119 14.02 -6.86 1.84
C LEU A 119 14.02 -8.08 2.79
N PRO A 120 14.76 -8.01 3.92
CA PRO A 120 14.78 -9.09 4.91
C PRO A 120 13.39 -9.41 5.44
N GLU A 121 13.07 -10.69 5.61
CA GLU A 121 11.80 -11.06 6.26
C GLU A 121 11.74 -10.61 7.72
N SER A 122 12.91 -10.43 8.35
CA SER A 122 13.05 -9.88 9.70
C SER A 122 12.68 -8.40 9.83
N ASP A 123 12.33 -7.72 8.72
CA ASP A 123 11.76 -6.37 8.81
C ASP A 123 10.34 -6.37 9.41
N PHE A 124 9.66 -7.53 9.41
CA PHE A 124 8.35 -7.68 10.04
C PHE A 124 8.50 -8.30 11.43
N PRO A 125 7.88 -7.70 12.46
CA PRO A 125 7.76 -8.36 13.75
C PRO A 125 6.90 -9.62 13.64
N ALA A 126 7.10 -10.54 14.57
CA ALA A 126 6.20 -11.66 14.75
C ALA A 126 4.79 -11.16 15.18
N GLU A 127 3.73 -11.93 14.90
CA GLU A 127 2.35 -11.50 15.20
C GLU A 127 2.13 -11.23 16.70
N ASP A 128 2.81 -11.99 17.57
CA ASP A 128 2.79 -11.86 19.04
C ASP A 128 3.62 -10.67 19.57
N GLU A 129 4.51 -10.10 18.74
CA GLU A 129 5.26 -8.88 19.04
C GLU A 129 4.47 -7.59 18.72
N ILE A 130 3.31 -7.71 18.06
CA ILE A 130 2.44 -6.58 17.74
C ILE A 130 1.59 -6.25 18.96
N ASP A 131 1.82 -5.07 19.55
CA ASP A 131 1.05 -4.55 20.67
C ASP A 131 -0.32 -4.00 20.22
N TYR A 132 -1.24 -4.92 19.89
CA TYR A 132 -2.61 -4.60 19.53
C TYR A 132 -3.36 -3.75 20.59
N PRO A 133 -3.22 -4.02 21.91
CA PRO A 133 -3.85 -3.19 22.94
C PRO A 133 -3.45 -1.72 22.86
N SER A 134 -2.19 -1.44 22.50
CA SER A 134 -1.71 -0.05 22.46
C SER A 134 -2.27 0.80 21.34
N HIS A 135 -2.83 0.19 20.30
CA HIS A 135 -3.45 0.89 19.17
C HIS A 135 -4.67 1.75 19.55
N HIS A 136 -5.30 1.47 20.70
CA HIS A 136 -6.49 2.17 21.16
C HIS A 136 -6.19 3.32 22.13
N TYR A 137 -4.93 3.52 22.54
CA TYR A 137 -4.57 4.62 23.43
C TYR A 137 -4.55 5.95 22.67
N ALA A 138 -5.02 7.01 23.33
CA ALA A 138 -5.08 8.38 22.78
C ALA A 138 -3.70 8.95 22.35
N GLY A 139 -2.59 8.34 22.79
CA GLY A 139 -1.23 8.70 22.40
C GLY A 139 -0.65 7.91 21.23
N TRP A 140 -1.40 6.98 20.65
CA TRP A 140 -0.93 6.13 19.56
C TRP A 140 -0.66 6.94 18.28
N ARG A 141 0.59 6.98 17.82
CA ARG A 141 1.03 7.80 16.68
C ARG A 141 1.44 7.00 15.45
N ASP A 142 1.60 5.69 15.57
CA ASP A 142 2.11 4.83 14.49
C ASP A 142 0.97 4.19 13.68
N GLY A 143 -0.02 5.01 13.32
CA GLY A 143 -1.11 4.62 12.43
C GLY A 143 -0.86 4.98 10.97
N LEU A 144 -1.68 4.43 10.07
CA LEU A 144 -1.68 4.78 8.64
C LEU A 144 -2.75 5.84 8.36
N HIS A 145 -2.37 6.96 7.76
CA HIS A 145 -3.29 7.99 7.29
C HIS A 145 -3.58 7.84 5.80
N PHE A 146 -4.86 7.77 5.48
CA PHE A 146 -5.34 7.54 4.13
C PHE A 146 -5.71 8.85 3.46
N THR A 147 -5.36 9.03 2.18
CA THR A 147 -5.79 10.17 1.38
C THR A 147 -5.93 9.76 -0.09
N GLY A 148 -7.00 10.17 -0.75
CA GLY A 148 -7.19 9.99 -2.18
C GLY A 148 -6.74 11.21 -2.97
N ALA A 149 -5.99 11.00 -4.06
CA ALA A 149 -5.70 12.05 -5.05
C ALA A 149 -5.41 11.47 -6.43
N ALA A 150 -6.01 12.05 -7.48
CA ALA A 150 -5.74 11.70 -8.88
C ALA A 150 -5.81 10.19 -9.19
N ARG A 151 -6.86 9.50 -8.69
CA ARG A 151 -7.04 8.03 -8.79
C ARG A 151 -5.89 7.26 -8.17
N THR A 152 -5.51 7.66 -6.97
CA THR A 152 -4.44 7.03 -6.19
C THR A 152 -4.80 7.13 -4.71
N LEU A 153 -4.71 6.00 -4.02
CA LEU A 153 -4.77 5.94 -2.57
C LEU A 153 -3.36 6.14 -2.01
N PHE A 154 -3.23 7.05 -1.05
CA PHE A 154 -2.01 7.29 -0.28
C PHE A 154 -2.15 6.67 1.09
N LEU A 155 -1.17 5.86 1.50
CA LEU A 155 -1.00 5.40 2.87
C LEU A 155 0.23 6.09 3.45
N THR A 156 0.00 7.01 4.38
CA THR A 156 1.07 7.80 5.03
C THR A 156 1.27 7.28 6.44
N GLY A 157 2.48 6.84 6.78
CA GLY A 157 2.76 6.22 8.08
C GLY A 157 4.14 6.49 8.63
N THR A 158 4.43 5.96 9.81
CA THR A 158 5.81 5.81 10.32
C THR A 158 6.43 4.52 9.79
N ALA A 159 7.73 4.34 9.97
CA ALA A 159 8.36 3.05 9.67
C ALA A 159 7.71 1.90 10.46
N GLN A 160 7.35 2.16 11.71
CA GLN A 160 6.69 1.18 12.59
C GLN A 160 5.29 0.83 12.08
N ALA A 161 4.49 1.83 11.68
CA ALA A 161 3.17 1.62 11.08
C ALA A 161 3.24 0.66 9.88
N PHE A 162 4.22 0.85 8.98
CA PHE A 162 4.43 -0.04 7.84
C PHE A 162 4.95 -1.43 8.22
N ARG A 163 5.82 -1.56 9.22
CA ARG A 163 6.24 -2.89 9.68
C ARG A 163 5.07 -3.69 10.22
N TRP A 164 4.26 -3.07 11.08
CA TRP A 164 3.14 -3.75 11.75
C TRP A 164 2.03 -4.12 10.79
N THR A 165 1.57 -3.16 9.98
CA THR A 165 0.58 -3.45 8.95
C THR A 165 1.14 -4.37 7.85
N GLY A 166 2.46 -4.34 7.63
CA GLY A 166 3.15 -5.26 6.73
C GLY A 166 3.11 -6.71 7.19
N THR A 167 3.16 -6.98 8.50
CA THR A 167 2.93 -8.32 9.06
C THR A 167 1.53 -8.84 8.69
N LEU A 168 0.50 -7.98 8.79
CA LEU A 168 -0.87 -8.34 8.38
C LEU A 168 -0.94 -8.64 6.89
N VAL A 169 -0.38 -7.77 6.03
CA VAL A 169 -0.35 -7.98 4.58
C VAL A 169 0.39 -9.27 4.22
N ARG A 170 1.55 -9.53 4.83
CA ARG A 170 2.32 -10.77 4.64
C ARG A 170 1.54 -12.01 5.04
N SER A 171 0.70 -11.91 6.07
CA SER A 171 -0.11 -13.05 6.53
C SER A 171 -1.00 -13.61 5.41
N LEU A 172 -1.41 -12.79 4.43
CA LEU A 172 -2.21 -13.24 3.29
C LEU A 172 -1.52 -14.31 2.44
N ASP A 173 -0.21 -14.18 2.15
CA ASP A 173 0.53 -15.24 1.43
C ASP A 173 0.58 -16.54 2.24
N THR A 174 0.78 -16.44 3.55
CA THR A 174 0.90 -17.62 4.42
C THR A 174 -0.44 -18.30 4.73
N ARG A 175 -1.52 -17.53 4.87
CA ARG A 175 -2.87 -18.02 5.20
C ARG A 175 -3.61 -18.51 3.96
N ALA A 176 -3.47 -17.85 2.82
CA ALA A 176 -4.02 -18.33 1.55
C ALA A 176 -3.54 -19.74 1.19
N ALA A 177 -2.30 -20.07 1.56
CA ALA A 177 -1.74 -21.41 1.36
C ALA A 177 -2.37 -22.50 2.25
N ARG A 178 -3.03 -22.12 3.36
CA ARG A 178 -3.57 -23.04 4.38
C ARG A 178 -5.08 -23.18 4.35
N LEU A 179 -5.78 -22.16 3.86
CA LEU A 179 -7.21 -21.97 4.12
C LEU A 179 -8.12 -22.16 2.90
N ALA A 180 -7.62 -22.58 1.74
CA ALA A 180 -8.48 -22.80 0.57
C ALA A 180 -9.58 -23.85 0.89
N PRO A 181 -10.88 -23.53 0.71
CA PRO A 181 -11.46 -22.44 -0.10
C PRO A 181 -12.04 -21.25 0.69
N THR A 182 -11.69 -21.05 1.95
CA THR A 182 -12.23 -19.95 2.79
C THR A 182 -11.63 -18.58 2.45
N HIS A 183 -12.44 -17.52 2.57
CA HIS A 183 -12.05 -16.13 2.36
C HIS A 183 -10.89 -15.75 3.29
N SER A 184 -9.78 -15.28 2.71
CA SER A 184 -8.61 -14.83 3.46
C SER A 184 -8.38 -13.34 3.19
N CYS A 185 -8.63 -12.51 4.19
CA CYS A 185 -8.46 -11.07 4.08
C CYS A 185 -7.81 -10.46 5.32
N VAL A 186 -7.30 -9.24 5.16
CA VAL A 186 -6.95 -8.34 6.25
C VAL A 186 -7.53 -6.97 5.98
N THR A 187 -7.81 -6.21 7.03
CA THR A 187 -8.31 -4.84 6.91
C THR A 187 -7.35 -3.91 7.61
N LEU A 188 -7.05 -2.79 6.96
CA LEU A 188 -6.28 -1.68 7.53
C LEU A 188 -7.22 -0.48 7.70
N ASP A 189 -7.14 0.17 8.87
CA ASP A 189 -7.96 1.33 9.19
C ASP A 189 -7.16 2.64 9.10
N HIS A 190 -7.86 3.70 8.71
CA HIS A 190 -7.37 5.06 8.76
C HIS A 190 -7.14 5.50 10.22
N ALA A 191 -5.98 6.08 10.49
CA ALA A 191 -5.60 6.56 11.81
C ALA A 191 -6.15 7.96 12.14
N PRO A 192 -6.52 8.24 13.40
CA PRO A 192 -6.60 7.28 14.51
C PRO A 192 -7.76 6.30 14.29
N ALA A 193 -7.75 5.09 14.86
CA ALA A 193 -8.87 4.14 14.71
C ALA A 193 -9.99 4.45 15.71
N THR A 194 -10.65 5.61 15.56
CA THR A 194 -11.76 6.05 16.41
C THR A 194 -13.06 6.12 15.62
N PRO A 195 -14.25 5.99 16.24
CA PRO A 195 -15.52 6.12 15.52
C PRO A 195 -15.69 7.49 14.81
N THR A 196 -14.96 8.51 15.25
CA THR A 196 -15.05 9.90 14.78
C THR A 196 -13.98 10.27 13.75
N SER A 197 -12.91 9.50 13.62
CA SER A 197 -11.88 9.77 12.64
C SER A 197 -12.40 9.42 11.27
N ARG A 198 -12.58 10.46 10.45
CA ARG A 198 -12.96 10.30 9.06
C ARG A 198 -11.77 10.65 8.19
N PRO A 199 -11.47 9.81 7.19
CA PRO A 199 -10.54 10.20 6.15
C PRO A 199 -11.06 11.46 5.44
N PRO A 200 -10.21 12.12 4.63
CA PRO A 200 -10.65 13.20 3.74
C PRO A 200 -11.86 12.78 2.90
N LYS A 201 -12.73 13.74 2.59
CA LYS A 201 -13.94 13.51 1.79
C LYS A 201 -13.59 12.78 0.49
N GLY A 202 -14.31 11.69 0.19
CA GLY A 202 -14.10 10.88 -1.02
C GLY A 202 -12.93 9.91 -0.92
N THR A 203 -12.47 9.56 0.29
CA THR A 203 -11.52 8.48 0.55
C THR A 203 -12.15 7.53 1.55
N SER A 204 -12.06 6.21 1.34
CA SER A 204 -12.51 5.23 2.33
C SER A 204 -11.65 5.30 3.60
N GLY A 205 -12.26 5.04 4.76
CA GLY A 205 -11.56 4.93 6.04
C GLY A 205 -10.93 3.56 6.24
N ARG A 206 -11.21 2.61 5.34
CA ARG A 206 -10.76 1.23 5.39
C ARG A 206 -10.22 0.76 4.06
N LEU A 207 -9.14 0.00 4.13
CA LEU A 207 -8.54 -0.75 3.03
C LEU A 207 -8.71 -2.23 3.35
N HIS A 208 -9.60 -2.89 2.64
CA HIS A 208 -9.79 -4.33 2.73
C HIS A 208 -8.87 -5.00 1.69
N ILE A 209 -8.00 -5.90 2.13
CA ILE A 209 -7.03 -6.58 1.28
C ILE A 209 -7.39 -8.06 1.28
N ALA A 210 -7.82 -8.58 0.14
CA ALA A 210 -8.32 -9.93 0.00
C ALA A 210 -7.42 -10.77 -0.92
N TYR A 211 -7.16 -12.01 -0.50
CA TYR A 211 -6.60 -13.02 -1.38
C TYR A 211 -7.64 -13.39 -2.44
N THR A 212 -7.21 -13.48 -3.69
CA THR A 212 -8.02 -14.01 -4.80
C THR A 212 -7.18 -15.02 -5.58
N PRO A 213 -7.70 -16.22 -5.90
CA PRO A 213 -6.99 -17.16 -6.78
C PRO A 213 -6.61 -16.48 -8.10
N PRO A 214 -5.52 -16.90 -8.76
CA PRO A 214 -5.08 -16.26 -10.00
C PRO A 214 -6.23 -16.10 -11.00
N TRP A 215 -6.37 -14.89 -11.54
CA TRP A 215 -7.35 -14.48 -12.55
C TRP A 215 -6.58 -13.79 -13.67
#